data_AF-A0A257NDI1-F1
#
_entry.id   AF-A0A257NDI1-F1
#
_cell.length_a   1.000
_cell.length_b   1.000
_cell.length_c   1.000
_cell.angle_alpha   90.00
_cell.angle_beta   90.00
_cell.angle_gamma   90.00
#
_symmetry.space_group_name_H-M   'P 1'
#
loop_
_entity.id
_entity.type
_entity.pdbx_description
1 polymer ?
#
loop_
_entity_poly.entity_id
_entity_poly.type
_entity_poly.pdbx_seq_one_letter_code
_entity_poly.pdbx_strand_id
1 'polypeptide(L)' 'MEQRYGHYMEFDTSKLFLENSGFEVIDYYYRPIGKPNHEQPWLAIAIIKVDLENT' A
#
# COMPACT_ATOMS: atom_id res chain seq x y z
N MET A 1 26.71 6.15 -9.44
CA MET A 1 25.43 6.66 -8.94
C MET A 1 24.36 5.68 -9.37
N GLU A 2 23.72 5.02 -8.43
CA GLU A 2 22.71 4.00 -8.71
C GLU A 2 21.37 4.71 -8.92
N GLN A 3 21.00 4.97 -10.18
CA GLN A 3 19.68 5.50 -10.54
C GLN A 3 18.66 4.38 -10.34
N ARG A 4 18.23 4.18 -9.10
CA ARG A 4 17.06 3.37 -8.81
C ARG A 4 15.86 4.17 -9.30
N TYR A 5 15.29 3.76 -10.44
CA TYR A 5 13.96 4.18 -10.85
C TYR A 5 13.01 3.77 -9.73
N GLY A 6 12.70 4.70 -8.84
CA GLY A 6 11.71 4.51 -7.80
C GLY A 6 10.36 4.36 -8.49
N HIS A 7 9.91 3.12 -8.67
CA HIS A 7 8.53 2.88 -9.08
C HIS A 7 7.65 3.32 -7.91
N TYR A 8 7.00 4.47 -8.05
CA TYR A 8 6.03 4.92 -7.06
C TYR A 8 4.92 3.88 -7.00
N MET A 9 4.78 3.22 -5.85
CA MET A 9 3.62 2.37 -5.61
C MET A 9 2.47 3.29 -5.20
N GLU A 10 1.51 3.43 -6.10
CA GLU A 10 0.27 4.16 -5.85
C GLU A 10 -0.69 3.29 -5.06
N PHE A 11 -1.29 3.88 -4.03
CA PHE A 11 -2.21 3.17 -3.14
C PHE A 11 -3.38 2.56 -3.90
N ASP A 12 -3.97 3.28 -4.86
CA ASP A 12 -5.14 2.81 -5.60
C ASP A 12 -4.86 1.51 -6.39
N THR A 13 -3.69 1.44 -7.02
CA THR A 13 -3.26 0.23 -7.74
C THR A 13 -3.04 -0.93 -6.77
N SER A 14 -2.30 -0.70 -5.68
CA SER A 14 -2.05 -1.73 -4.67
C SER A 14 -3.33 -2.24 -4.00
N LYS A 15 -4.26 -1.33 -3.68
CA LYS A 15 -5.54 -1.65 -3.07
C LYS A 15 -6.36 -2.61 -3.94
N LEU A 16 -6.47 -2.32 -5.23
CA LEU A 16 -7.21 -3.19 -6.16
C LEU A 16 -6.64 -4.62 -6.21
N PHE A 17 -5.31 -4.76 -6.23
CA PHE A 17 -4.67 -6.07 -6.20
C PHE A 17 -4.92 -6.82 -4.89
N LEU A 18 -4.90 -6.12 -3.76
CA LEU A 18 -5.14 -6.68 -2.43
C LEU A 18 -6.59 -7.15 -2.26
N GLU A 19 -7.56 -6.32 -2.64
CA GLU A 19 -8.99 -6.64 -2.56
C GLU A 19 -9.35 -7.84 -3.43
N ASN A 20 -8.85 -7.89 -4.67
CA ASN A 20 -9.04 -9.03 -5.56
C ASN A 20 -8.38 -10.32 -5.05
N SER A 21 -7.37 -10.20 -4.20
CA SER A 21 -6.69 -11.34 -3.55
C SER A 21 -7.38 -11.77 -2.25
N GLY A 22 -8.52 -11.18 -1.90
CA GLY A 22 -9.29 -11.50 -0.69
C GLY A 22 -8.66 -10.93 0.57
N PHE A 23 -8.06 -9.75 0.49
CA PHE A 23 -7.61 -8.96 1.63
C PHE A 23 -8.44 -7.68 1.76
N GLU A 24 -8.65 -7.23 2.99
CA GLU A 24 -9.24 -5.94 3.28
C GLU A 24 -8.16 -4.99 3.81
N VAL A 25 -8.17 -3.75 3.31
CA VAL A 25 -7.24 -2.69 3.75
C VAL A 25 -7.78 -2.03 5.02
N ILE A 26 -6.98 -2.03 6.07
CA ILE A 26 -7.31 -1.43 7.37
C ILE A 26 -6.78 0.00 7.45
N ASP A 27 -5.56 0.21 6.96
CA ASP A 27 -4.87 1.50 7.00
C ASP A 27 -3.77 1.56 5.94
N TYR A 28 -3.37 2.77 5.54
CA TYR A 28 -2.22 3.00 4.68
C TYR A 28 -1.60 4.36 4.96
N TYR A 29 -0.28 4.44 4.82
CA TYR A 29 0.43 5.71 4.94
C TYR A 29 1.74 5.68 4.15
N TYR A 30 2.17 6.86 3.73
CA TYR A 30 3.48 7.05 3.13
C TYR A 30 4.54 7.31 4.21
N ARG A 31 5.78 6.90 3.96
CA ARG A 31 6.91 7.04 4.89
C ARG A 31 8.07 7.80 4.27
N PRO A 32 8.82 8.59 5.08
CA PRO A 32 8.66 8.78 6.53
C PRO A 32 7.52 9.73 6.91
N ILE A 33 6.80 9.40 7.99
CA ILE A 33 5.69 10.21 8.51
C ILE A 33 6.20 11.60 8.94
N GLY A 34 5.40 12.64 8.71
CA GLY A 34 5.72 14.02 9.12
C GLY A 34 6.56 14.82 8.13
N LYS A 35 6.84 14.26 6.95
CA LYS A 35 7.50 14.97 5.83
C LYS A 35 6.49 15.42 4.77
N PRO A 36 6.84 16.32 3.85
CA PRO A 36 6.01 16.58 2.67
C PRO A 36 5.81 15.31 1.83
N ASN A 37 4.67 15.16 1.15
CA ASN A 37 4.33 13.94 0.39
C ASN A 37 5.41 13.52 -0.62
N HIS A 38 6.10 14.47 -1.25
CA HIS A 38 7.18 14.18 -2.22
C HIS A 38 8.44 13.61 -1.57
N GLU A 39 8.61 13.74 -0.25
CA GLU A 39 9.67 13.14 0.56
C GLU A 39 9.24 11.79 1.16
N GLN A 40 8.02 11.31 0.90
CA GLN A 40 7.49 10.07 1.46
C GLN A 40 7.35 8.95 0.40
N PRO A 41 8.44 8.40 -0.16
CA PRO A 41 8.37 7.51 -1.33
C PRO A 41 7.87 6.10 -1.02
N TRP A 42 7.75 5.72 0.27
CA TRP A 42 7.44 4.33 0.63
C TRP A 42 6.00 4.21 1.10
N LEU A 43 5.19 3.48 0.35
CA LEU A 43 3.84 3.09 0.77
C LEU A 43 3.92 1.94 1.79
N ALA A 44 3.23 2.11 2.91
CA ALA A 44 2.93 1.05 3.87
C ALA A 44 1.41 0.81 3.88
N ILE A 45 0.98 -0.44 3.84
CA ILE A 45 -0.43 -0.84 3.87
C ILE A 45 -0.59 -1.90 4.94
N ALA A 46 -1.55 -1.71 5.85
CA ALA A 46 -1.98 -2.71 6.82
C ALA A 46 -3.22 -3.42 6.27
N ILE A 47 -3.17 -4.75 6.21
CA ILE A 47 -4.22 -5.60 5.64
C ILE A 47 -4.56 -6.75 6.57
N ILE A 48 -5.81 -7.20 6.49
CA ILE A 48 -6.26 -8.48 7.05
C ILE A 48 -6.69 -9.40 5.91
N LYS A 49 -6.48 -10.70 6.09
CA LYS A 49 -7.07 -11.70 5.21
C LYS A 49 -8.56 -11.76 5.51
N VAL A 50 -9.38 -11.64 4.47
CA VAL A 50 -10.81 -11.93 4.60
C VAL A 50 -10.97 -13.43 4.49
N ASP A 51 -11.39 -14.05 5.59
CA ASP A 51 -11.85 -15.44 5.58
C ASP A 51 -13.33 -15.42 5.18
N LEU A 52 -13.62 -16.02 4.02
CA LEU A 52 -15.00 -16.25 3.58
C LEU A 52 -15.56 -17.42 4.39
N GLU A 53 -15.76 -17.25 5.70
CA GLU A 53 -16.56 -18.19 6.48
C GLU A 53 -18.05 -17.87 6.28
N ASN A 54 -18.68 -18.72 5.47
CA ASN A 54 -20.11 -19.02 5.39
C ASN A 54 -21.04 -17.94 4.79
N THR A 55 -21.29 -18.06 3.49
CA THR A 55 -22.65 -17.91 2.94
C THR A 55 -23.28 -19.28 2.79
#